data_AF-A0A7Y5A5I8-F1
#
_entry.id   AF-A0A7Y5A5I8-F1
#
_cell.length_a   1.000
_cell.length_b   1.000
_cell.length_c   1.000
_cell.angle_alpha   90.00
_cell.angle_beta   90.00
_cell.angle_gamma   90.00
#
_symmetry.space_group_name_H-M   'P 1'
#
loop_
_entity.id
_entity.type
_entity.pdbx_description
1 polymer ?
#
loop_
_entity_poly.entity_id
_entity_poly.type
_entity_poly.pdbx_seq_one_letter_code
_entity_poly.pdbx_strand_id
1 'polypeptide(L)'
;MKAIDEIANERGLRYMPAGLLIPIAARDENSISKYIGTISNVIVKSEPNNALMVEIDEMPKLNERLVIWKLKESAILYSPKQVWVHVDYKGYRKAYQKAFPNEDITGFVLDHIMNRRVARLKGFNYLRIIPISRVANSCSGNVTEKYGHEYHNTAAMKKINSESTQFIQFADLADVVKMLNIKTGGSLQDGVNEGQKYLLEIK
;
A
#
# COMPACT_ATOMS: atom_id res chain seq x y z
N MET A 1 11.71 1.58 -12.91
CA MET A 1 11.15 2.74 -12.16
C MET A 1 10.92 4.04 -12.91
N LYS A 2 11.61 4.39 -14.02
CA LYS A 2 11.52 5.76 -14.61
C LYS A 2 10.08 6.29 -14.76
N ALA A 3 9.14 5.43 -15.15
CA ALA A 3 7.73 5.79 -15.30
C ALA A 3 7.00 6.12 -13.98
N ILE A 4 7.40 5.55 -12.84
CA ILE A 4 6.79 5.81 -11.52
C ILE A 4 7.22 7.17 -10.99
N ASP A 5 8.50 7.51 -11.12
CA ASP A 5 9.05 8.80 -10.69
C ASP A 5 8.48 9.96 -11.54
N GLU A 6 8.30 9.74 -12.85
CA GLU A 6 7.62 10.68 -13.75
C GLU A 6 6.14 10.87 -13.37
N ILE A 7 5.40 9.78 -13.14
CA ILE A 7 3.99 9.83 -12.71
C ILE A 7 3.83 10.54 -11.36
N ALA A 8 4.75 10.35 -10.42
CA ALA A 8 4.67 11.01 -9.12
C ALA A 8 4.98 12.52 -9.20
N ASN A 9 5.93 12.90 -10.04
CA ASN A 9 6.24 14.30 -10.33
C ASN A 9 5.09 15.01 -11.05
N GLU A 10 4.48 14.38 -12.07
CA GLU A 10 3.31 14.92 -12.79
C GLU A 10 2.08 15.10 -11.89
N ARG A 11 1.91 14.22 -10.89
CA ARG A 11 0.72 14.21 -10.02
C ARG A 11 0.88 15.00 -8.73
N GLY A 12 2.00 15.70 -8.55
CA GLY A 12 2.22 16.54 -7.38
C GLY A 12 2.34 15.76 -6.07
N LEU A 13 2.82 14.51 -6.11
CA LEU A 13 3.28 13.77 -4.91
C LEU A 13 4.57 14.41 -4.36
N ARG A 14 4.54 15.72 -4.08
CA ARG A 14 5.68 16.56 -3.69
C ARG A 14 6.18 16.31 -2.26
N TYR A 15 5.54 15.43 -1.50
CA TYR A 15 5.81 15.27 -0.06
C TYR A 15 6.52 13.96 0.29
N MET A 16 6.60 12.99 -0.62
CA MET A 16 7.31 11.73 -0.38
C MET A 16 8.67 11.76 -1.12
N PRO A 17 9.79 11.49 -0.44
CA PRO A 17 11.09 11.36 -1.08
C PRO A 17 11.10 10.34 -2.22
N ALA A 18 11.92 10.60 -3.25
CA ALA A 18 12.20 9.61 -4.29
C ALA A 18 12.72 8.31 -3.63
N GLY A 19 12.17 7.17 -4.05
CA GLY A 19 12.40 5.88 -3.40
C GLY A 19 11.41 5.54 -2.26
N LEU A 20 10.37 6.33 -2.02
CA LEU A 20 9.22 5.97 -1.17
C LEU A 20 7.88 6.01 -1.93
N LEU A 21 7.94 6.03 -3.25
CA LEU A 21 6.79 5.84 -4.13
C LEU A 21 6.46 4.35 -4.18
N ILE A 22 5.73 3.87 -3.18
CA ILE A 22 5.41 2.45 -3.00
C ILE A 22 4.00 2.19 -3.54
N PRO A 23 3.82 1.33 -4.55
CA PRO A 23 2.50 0.95 -5.03
C PRO A 23 1.71 0.20 -3.94
N ILE A 24 0.46 0.60 -3.72
CA ILE A 24 -0.44 -0.02 -2.72
C ILE A 24 -1.81 -0.41 -3.26
N ALA A 25 -2.22 0.17 -4.40
CA ALA A 25 -3.42 -0.22 -5.12
C ALA A 25 -3.21 -0.12 -6.63
N ALA A 26 -3.90 -0.98 -7.38
CA ALA A 26 -3.84 -1.06 -8.83
C ALA A 26 -5.25 -1.21 -9.41
N ARG A 27 -5.46 -0.61 -10.59
CA ARG A 27 -6.75 -0.64 -11.29
C ARG A 27 -7.09 -2.04 -11.78
N ASP A 28 -6.10 -2.76 -12.29
CA ASP A 28 -6.24 -4.10 -12.86
C ASP A 28 -4.90 -4.84 -12.87
N GLU A 29 -4.91 -6.10 -13.33
CA GLU A 29 -3.72 -6.95 -13.48
C GLU A 29 -2.71 -6.35 -14.47
N ASN A 30 -3.19 -5.71 -15.55
CA ASN A 30 -2.33 -5.05 -16.52
C ASN A 30 -1.53 -3.90 -15.88
N SER A 31 -2.16 -3.15 -14.98
CA SER A 31 -1.52 -2.07 -14.21
C SER A 31 -0.45 -2.63 -13.28
N ILE A 32 -0.70 -3.76 -12.63
CA ILE A 32 0.31 -4.45 -11.81
C ILE A 32 1.52 -4.83 -12.67
N SER A 33 1.29 -5.56 -13.76
CA SER A 33 2.36 -6.03 -14.66
C SER A 33 3.16 -4.89 -15.28
N LYS A 34 2.52 -3.76 -15.57
CA LYS A 34 3.18 -2.61 -16.21
C LYS A 34 3.99 -1.75 -15.25
N TYR A 35 3.54 -1.58 -14.02
CA TYR A 35 4.08 -0.57 -13.11
C TYR A 35 4.73 -1.12 -11.84
N ILE A 36 4.51 -2.38 -11.50
CA ILE A 36 4.98 -2.96 -10.23
C ILE A 36 5.95 -4.10 -10.51
N GLY A 37 5.52 -5.06 -11.31
CA GLY A 37 6.34 -6.18 -11.75
C GLY A 37 5.51 -7.38 -12.15
N THR A 38 6.18 -8.52 -12.32
CA THR A 38 5.58 -9.73 -12.87
C THR A 38 4.61 -10.42 -11.91
N ILE A 39 3.41 -10.77 -12.39
CA ILE A 39 2.49 -11.68 -11.69
C ILE A 39 3.06 -13.10 -11.80
N SER A 40 3.85 -13.52 -10.82
CA SER A 40 4.56 -14.81 -10.85
C SER A 40 3.65 -16.00 -10.52
N ASN A 41 2.54 -15.78 -9.83
CA ASN A 41 1.55 -16.82 -9.54
C ASN A 41 0.14 -16.25 -9.31
N VAL A 42 -0.89 -16.94 -9.80
CA VAL A 42 -2.28 -16.69 -9.44
C VAL A 42 -2.65 -17.61 -8.27
N ILE A 43 -2.60 -17.08 -7.05
CA ILE A 43 -2.83 -17.84 -5.81
C ILE A 43 -4.28 -18.33 -5.72
N VAL A 44 -5.23 -17.49 -6.15
CA VAL A 44 -6.66 -17.81 -6.17
C VAL A 44 -7.26 -17.31 -7.47
N LYS A 45 -7.56 -18.25 -8.37
CA LYS A 45 -8.14 -17.99 -9.68
C LYS A 45 -9.64 -17.69 -9.58
N SER A 46 -10.10 -16.72 -10.36
CA SER A 46 -11.51 -16.34 -10.58
C SER A 46 -11.58 -15.36 -11.76
N GLU A 47 -12.77 -14.85 -12.09
CA GLU A 47 -12.95 -13.79 -13.10
C GLU A 47 -13.59 -12.55 -12.45
N PRO A 48 -12.81 -11.48 -12.15
CA PRO A 48 -11.34 -11.36 -12.23
C PRO A 48 -10.61 -12.18 -11.14
N ASN A 49 -9.29 -12.35 -11.24
CA ASN A 49 -8.50 -13.15 -10.29
C ASN A 49 -8.58 -12.57 -8.86
N ASN A 50 -8.70 -13.43 -7.86
CA ASN A 50 -8.95 -12.99 -6.48
C ASN A 50 -7.67 -12.68 -5.71
N ALA A 51 -6.58 -13.38 -5.99
CA ALA A 51 -5.30 -13.18 -5.31
C ALA A 51 -4.11 -13.54 -6.20
N LEU A 52 -3.09 -12.69 -6.16
CA LEU A 52 -1.93 -12.71 -7.02
C LEU A 52 -0.67 -12.64 -6.16
N MET A 53 0.33 -13.42 -6.51
CA MET A 53 1.71 -13.19 -6.11
C MET A 53 2.36 -12.32 -7.18
N VAL A 54 2.96 -11.22 -6.74
CA VAL A 54 3.65 -10.27 -7.59
C VAL A 54 5.12 -10.23 -7.16
N GLU A 55 6.00 -10.45 -8.13
CA GLU A 55 7.44 -10.26 -7.99
C GLU A 55 7.79 -8.87 -8.54
N ILE A 56 8.52 -8.07 -7.77
CA ILE A 56 8.95 -6.75 -8.25
C ILE A 56 10.08 -6.91 -9.26
N ASP A 57 9.96 -6.29 -10.43
CA ASP A 57 10.94 -6.46 -11.51
C ASP A 57 12.23 -5.67 -11.26
N GLU A 58 12.11 -4.49 -10.66
CA GLU A 58 13.23 -3.57 -10.42
C GLU A 58 13.07 -2.88 -9.07
N MET A 59 14.15 -2.89 -8.27
CA MET A 59 14.22 -2.17 -7.00
C MET A 59 14.42 -0.68 -7.25
N PRO A 60 13.62 0.22 -6.63
CA PRO A 60 13.83 1.65 -6.76
C PRO A 60 15.20 2.08 -6.28
N LYS A 61 15.71 3.14 -6.89
CA LYS A 61 16.91 3.81 -6.38
C LYS A 61 16.55 4.45 -5.05
N LEU A 62 17.05 3.85 -3.96
CA LEU A 62 16.80 4.33 -2.62
C LEU A 62 17.70 5.53 -2.31
N ASN A 63 17.15 6.55 -1.66
CA ASN A 63 17.96 7.53 -0.96
C ASN A 63 18.39 6.93 0.38
N GLU A 64 19.57 6.31 0.42
CA GLU A 64 20.09 5.60 1.60
C GLU A 64 20.25 6.48 2.85
N ARG A 65 20.21 7.81 2.69
CA ARG A 65 20.29 8.76 3.81
C ARG A 65 19.01 8.87 4.60
N LEU A 66 17.87 8.39 4.08
CA LEU A 66 16.61 8.47 4.81
C LEU A 66 16.63 7.58 6.06
N VAL A 67 16.21 8.13 7.20
CA VAL A 67 16.18 7.41 8.48
C VAL A 67 15.34 6.14 8.41
N ILE A 68 14.30 6.11 7.58
CA ILE A 68 13.42 4.94 7.41
C ILE A 68 14.19 3.63 7.13
N TRP A 69 15.30 3.69 6.40
CA TRP A 69 16.08 2.49 6.03
C TRP A 69 16.85 1.88 7.19
N LYS A 70 16.98 2.58 8.32
CA LYS A 70 17.57 2.03 9.56
C LYS A 70 16.58 1.14 10.32
N LEU A 71 15.30 1.21 10.00
CA LEU A 71 14.27 0.37 10.62
C LEU A 71 14.31 -1.02 9.98
N LYS A 72 14.32 -2.07 10.80
CA LYS A 72 14.24 -3.46 10.31
C LYS A 72 12.94 -3.68 9.53
N GLU A 73 11.88 -3.01 9.96
CA GLU A 73 10.54 -3.08 9.40
C GLU A 73 10.48 -2.50 7.97
N SER A 74 11.44 -1.65 7.57
CA SER A 74 11.49 -1.08 6.22
C SER A 74 11.66 -2.12 5.10
N ALA A 75 12.11 -3.34 5.44
CA ALA A 75 12.21 -4.45 4.51
C ALA A 75 10.87 -4.79 3.83
N ILE A 76 9.73 -4.50 4.49
CA ILE A 76 8.41 -4.75 3.93
C ILE A 76 8.09 -3.79 2.76
N LEU A 77 8.66 -2.59 2.71
CA LEU A 77 8.28 -1.55 1.76
C LEU A 77 8.49 -2.00 0.31
N TYR A 78 9.65 -2.63 0.05
CA TYR A 78 10.02 -3.21 -1.25
C TYR A 78 10.34 -4.70 -1.14
N SER A 79 9.53 -5.45 -0.38
CA SER A 79 9.63 -6.91 -0.36
C SER A 79 9.63 -7.47 -1.80
N PRO A 80 10.60 -8.33 -2.17
CA PRO A 80 10.72 -8.88 -3.52
C PRO A 80 9.46 -9.61 -4.00
N LYS A 81 8.72 -10.21 -3.05
CA LYS A 81 7.45 -10.90 -3.28
C LYS A 81 6.35 -10.21 -2.50
N GLN A 82 5.22 -9.99 -3.15
CA GLN A 82 4.08 -9.25 -2.61
C GLN A 82 2.78 -9.97 -2.93
N VAL A 83 1.84 -9.94 -2.00
CA VAL A 83 0.49 -10.46 -2.25
C VAL A 83 -0.45 -9.30 -2.54
N TRP A 84 -1.12 -9.40 -3.69
CA TRP A 84 -2.14 -8.46 -4.16
C TRP A 84 -3.46 -9.18 -4.27
N VAL A 85 -4.54 -8.60 -3.74
CA VAL A 85 -5.85 -9.23 -3.71
C VAL A 85 -6.91 -8.33 -4.32
N HIS A 86 -7.91 -8.95 -4.94
CA HIS A 86 -9.07 -8.23 -5.42
C HIS A 86 -9.81 -7.56 -4.25
N VAL A 87 -10.31 -6.34 -4.44
CA VAL A 87 -10.90 -5.48 -3.39
C VAL A 87 -12.14 -6.09 -2.72
N ASP A 88 -12.80 -7.01 -3.40
CA ASP A 88 -13.96 -7.76 -2.91
C ASP A 88 -13.62 -9.15 -2.36
N TYR A 89 -12.37 -9.61 -2.51
CA TYR A 89 -11.97 -10.92 -2.04
C TYR A 89 -11.86 -10.94 -0.51
N LYS A 90 -12.62 -11.82 0.14
CA LYS A 90 -12.65 -11.95 1.62
C LYS A 90 -11.63 -12.96 2.17
N GLY A 91 -11.11 -13.85 1.32
CA GLY A 91 -10.23 -14.94 1.72
C GLY A 91 -8.74 -14.58 1.78
N TYR A 92 -8.40 -13.29 1.78
CA TYR A 92 -7.02 -12.81 1.61
C TYR A 92 -6.04 -13.36 2.66
N ARG A 93 -6.48 -13.64 3.90
CA ARG A 93 -5.62 -14.32 4.89
C ARG A 93 -5.16 -15.69 4.42
N LYS A 94 -6.07 -16.49 3.88
CA LYS A 94 -5.74 -17.83 3.35
C LYS A 94 -4.85 -17.71 2.11
N ALA A 95 -5.08 -16.71 1.26
CA ALA A 95 -4.22 -16.47 0.11
C ALA A 95 -2.78 -16.12 0.54
N TYR A 96 -2.61 -15.25 1.54
CA TYR A 96 -1.28 -14.93 2.06
C TYR A 96 -0.55 -16.17 2.61
N GLN A 97 -1.24 -16.99 3.42
CA GLN A 97 -0.65 -18.23 3.95
C GLN A 97 -0.25 -19.23 2.85
N LYS A 98 -0.98 -19.27 1.73
CA LYS A 98 -0.59 -20.08 0.57
C LYS A 98 0.63 -19.49 -0.15
N ALA A 99 0.71 -18.17 -0.24
CA ALA A 99 1.82 -17.45 -0.84
C ALA A 99 3.13 -17.61 -0.04
N PHE A 100 3.03 -17.59 1.28
CA PHE A 100 4.16 -17.66 2.21
C PHE A 100 3.92 -18.75 3.26
N PRO A 101 4.02 -20.04 2.89
CA PRO A 101 3.68 -21.16 3.77
C PRO A 101 4.62 -21.28 4.99
N ASN A 102 5.82 -20.71 4.90
CA ASN A 102 6.84 -20.77 5.93
C ASN A 102 6.85 -19.53 6.85
N GLU A 103 6.04 -18.51 6.57
CA GLU A 103 5.95 -17.33 7.42
C GLU A 103 4.96 -17.57 8.57
N ASP A 104 5.45 -17.42 9.81
CA ASP A 104 4.58 -17.43 10.97
C ASP A 104 3.89 -16.06 11.14
N ILE A 105 2.64 -15.99 10.72
CA ILE A 105 1.76 -14.82 10.92
C ILE A 105 0.84 -14.98 12.14
N THR A 106 1.19 -15.87 13.08
CA THR A 106 0.49 -16.01 14.35
C THR A 106 0.65 -14.72 15.17
N GLY A 107 -0.47 -14.20 15.68
CA GLY A 107 -0.49 -12.91 16.39
C GLY A 107 -0.59 -11.66 15.48
N PHE A 108 -0.40 -11.81 14.16
CA PHE A 108 -0.60 -10.74 13.19
C PHE A 108 -2.02 -10.72 12.61
N VAL A 109 -2.52 -9.51 12.37
CA VAL A 109 -3.68 -9.24 11.53
C VAL A 109 -3.17 -9.04 10.10
N LEU A 110 -3.88 -9.59 9.11
CA LEU A 110 -3.59 -9.27 7.72
C LEU A 110 -4.52 -8.14 7.31
N ASP A 111 -3.96 -7.11 6.71
CA ASP A 111 -4.71 -5.93 6.35
C ASP A 111 -4.34 -5.43 4.95
N HIS A 112 -5.28 -4.71 4.34
CA HIS A 112 -5.05 -3.98 3.12
C HIS A 112 -4.33 -2.68 3.49
N ILE A 113 -3.27 -2.33 2.76
CA ILE A 113 -2.58 -1.07 3.04
C ILE A 113 -3.56 0.09 2.79
N MET A 114 -4.10 0.18 1.58
CA MET A 114 -5.19 1.09 1.25
C MET A 114 -6.55 0.57 1.75
N ASN A 115 -7.37 1.46 2.31
CA ASN A 115 -8.74 1.10 2.69
C ASN A 115 -9.58 0.62 1.49
N ARG A 116 -10.18 -0.56 1.62
CA ARG A 116 -10.98 -1.20 0.56
C ARG A 116 -12.20 -0.39 0.09
N ARG A 117 -12.83 0.41 0.97
CA ARG A 117 -14.01 1.20 0.58
C ARG A 117 -13.59 2.41 -0.24
N VAL A 118 -12.49 3.06 0.16
CA VAL A 118 -11.88 4.14 -0.61
C VAL A 118 -11.36 3.62 -1.96
N ALA A 119 -10.73 2.45 -1.99
CA ALA A 119 -10.26 1.82 -3.22
C ALA A 119 -11.39 1.64 -4.26
N ARG A 120 -12.56 1.13 -3.82
CA ARG A 120 -13.76 1.03 -4.69
C ARG A 120 -14.19 2.39 -5.23
N LEU A 121 -14.24 3.42 -4.38
CA LEU A 121 -14.61 4.76 -4.80
C LEU A 121 -13.62 5.37 -5.80
N LYS A 122 -12.36 4.94 -5.78
CA LYS A 122 -11.30 5.40 -6.69
C LYS A 122 -11.11 4.48 -7.91
N GLY A 123 -11.87 3.38 -8.00
CA GLY A 123 -11.78 2.43 -9.11
C GLY A 123 -10.51 1.57 -9.12
N PHE A 124 -9.94 1.28 -7.94
CA PHE A 124 -8.84 0.34 -7.79
C PHE A 124 -9.36 -1.04 -7.39
N ASN A 125 -9.12 -2.04 -8.24
CA ASN A 125 -9.63 -3.39 -8.03
C ASN A 125 -8.67 -4.27 -7.24
N TYR A 126 -7.36 -3.97 -7.24
CA TYR A 126 -6.36 -4.78 -6.55
C TYR A 126 -5.66 -3.97 -5.47
N LEU A 127 -5.47 -4.58 -4.30
CA LEU A 127 -4.85 -3.97 -3.15
C LEU A 127 -3.73 -4.85 -2.63
N ARG A 128 -2.62 -4.21 -2.25
CA ARG A 128 -1.51 -4.88 -1.56
C ARG A 128 -1.91 -5.15 -0.12
N ILE A 129 -1.61 -6.36 0.35
CA ILE A 129 -1.83 -6.77 1.75
C ILE A 129 -0.50 -7.03 2.46
N ILE A 130 -0.52 -6.83 3.78
CA ILE A 130 0.62 -7.09 4.66
C ILE A 130 0.17 -7.69 6.00
N PRO A 131 1.04 -8.44 6.68
CA PRO A 131 0.87 -8.74 8.10
C PRO A 131 1.22 -7.50 8.93
N ILE A 132 0.34 -7.14 9.87
CA ILE A 132 0.50 -6.02 10.80
C ILE A 132 0.14 -6.46 12.22
N SER A 133 0.79 -5.89 13.23
CA SER A 133 0.46 -6.19 14.62
C SER A 133 -0.96 -5.70 14.95
N ARG A 134 -1.64 -6.39 15.86
CA ARG A 134 -2.98 -5.97 16.36
C ARG A 134 -2.96 -4.56 16.91
N VAL A 135 -1.88 -4.20 17.61
CA VAL A 135 -1.71 -2.89 18.27
C VAL A 135 -1.64 -1.79 17.21
N ALA A 136 -0.79 -1.92 16.20
CA ALA A 136 -0.69 -0.93 15.12
C ALA A 136 -2.02 -0.82 14.34
N ASN A 137 -2.67 -1.94 14.03
CA ASN A 137 -3.96 -1.96 13.32
C ASN A 137 -5.06 -1.18 14.03
N SER A 138 -5.15 -1.31 15.36
CA SER A 138 -6.18 -0.63 16.16
C SER A 138 -6.00 0.90 16.22
N CYS A 139 -4.77 1.37 16.05
CA CYS A 139 -4.41 2.78 16.12
C CYS A 139 -4.62 3.53 14.80
N SER A 140 -4.48 2.86 13.67
CA SER A 140 -4.54 3.47 12.33
C SER A 140 -5.90 3.40 11.63
N GLY A 141 -6.82 2.53 12.08
CA GLY A 141 -7.97 2.11 11.27
C GLY A 141 -9.29 2.91 11.40
N ASN A 142 -9.68 3.40 12.58
CA ASN A 142 -11.09 3.81 12.75
C ASN A 142 -11.43 5.24 12.33
N VAL A 143 -10.49 6.17 12.40
CA VAL A 143 -10.77 7.61 12.18
C VAL A 143 -10.50 7.98 10.72
N THR A 144 -9.30 7.69 10.23
CA THR A 144 -8.86 7.94 8.84
C THR A 144 -9.69 7.23 7.79
N GLU A 145 -10.03 5.96 8.01
CA GLU A 145 -10.78 5.19 7.02
C GLU A 145 -12.20 5.71 6.87
N LYS A 146 -12.82 6.16 7.97
CA LYS A 146 -14.16 6.75 7.96
C LYS A 146 -14.14 8.10 7.25
N TYR A 147 -13.23 9.01 7.61
CA TYR A 147 -13.09 10.31 6.96
C TYR A 147 -12.73 10.18 5.47
N GLY A 148 -11.76 9.32 5.13
CA GLY A 148 -11.36 9.10 3.74
C GLY A 148 -12.50 8.56 2.89
N HIS A 149 -13.27 7.61 3.42
CA HIS A 149 -14.47 7.11 2.74
C HIS A 149 -15.53 8.20 2.59
N GLU A 150 -15.86 8.94 3.65
CA GLU A 150 -16.86 10.01 3.60
C GLU A 150 -16.48 11.10 2.60
N TYR A 151 -15.23 11.54 2.61
CA TYR A 151 -14.70 12.53 1.68
C TYR A 151 -14.77 12.06 0.22
N HIS A 152 -14.28 10.85 -0.07
CA HIS A 152 -14.34 10.30 -1.43
C HIS A 152 -15.76 9.93 -1.89
N ASN A 153 -16.71 9.83 -0.95
CA ASN A 153 -18.11 9.55 -1.26
C ASN A 153 -18.92 10.82 -1.60
N THR A 154 -18.33 12.01 -1.46
CA THR A 154 -18.94 13.29 -1.90
C THR A 154 -19.15 13.32 -3.42
N ALA A 155 -20.15 14.06 -3.90
CA ALA A 155 -20.46 14.13 -5.34
C ALA A 155 -19.29 14.67 -6.16
N ALA A 156 -18.60 15.69 -5.67
CA ALA A 156 -17.42 16.27 -6.30
C ALA A 156 -16.29 15.22 -6.45
N MET A 157 -15.97 14.51 -5.36
CA MET A 157 -14.91 13.49 -5.41
C MET A 157 -15.27 12.28 -6.24
N LYS A 158 -16.54 11.86 -6.25
CA LYS A 158 -17.01 10.80 -7.14
C LYS A 158 -16.79 11.15 -8.60
N LYS A 159 -17.11 12.40 -8.98
CA LYS A 159 -16.87 12.88 -10.35
C LYS A 159 -15.37 12.85 -10.68
N ILE A 160 -14.53 13.44 -9.82
CA ILE A 160 -13.07 13.42 -9.98
C ILE A 160 -12.53 11.99 -10.09
N ASN A 161 -12.99 11.08 -9.23
CA ASN A 161 -12.56 9.69 -9.25
C ASN A 161 -13.02 8.96 -10.51
N SER A 162 -14.21 9.24 -11.02
CA SER A 162 -14.72 8.62 -12.27
C SER A 162 -13.98 9.09 -13.51
N GLU A 163 -13.51 10.35 -13.51
CA GLU A 163 -12.71 10.94 -14.59
C GLU A 163 -11.20 10.61 -14.44
N SER A 164 -10.81 10.04 -13.30
CA SER A 164 -9.42 9.71 -13.00
C SER A 164 -8.87 8.65 -13.95
N THR A 165 -7.74 8.96 -14.59
CA THR A 165 -6.97 8.02 -15.41
C THR A 165 -5.87 7.31 -14.61
N GLN A 166 -5.94 7.34 -13.27
CA GLN A 166 -4.92 6.72 -12.41
C GLN A 166 -5.00 5.19 -12.47
N PHE A 167 -3.87 4.56 -12.84
CA PHE A 167 -3.72 3.10 -12.88
C PHE A 167 -3.16 2.52 -11.57
N ILE A 168 -2.38 3.31 -10.83
CA ILE A 168 -1.72 2.94 -9.57
C ILE A 168 -1.97 4.03 -8.52
N GLN A 169 -2.22 3.59 -7.28
CA GLN A 169 -2.12 4.41 -6.08
C GLN A 169 -0.80 4.13 -5.38
N PHE A 170 -0.08 5.21 -5.03
CA PHE A 170 1.11 5.16 -4.20
C PHE A 170 0.79 5.44 -2.74
N ALA A 171 1.58 4.85 -1.84
CA ALA A 171 1.50 5.08 -0.41
C ALA A 171 1.71 6.55 -0.06
N ASP A 172 0.86 7.07 0.82
CA ASP A 172 1.16 8.28 1.57
C ASP A 172 1.93 7.96 2.86
N LEU A 173 2.22 8.98 3.67
CA LEU A 173 2.96 8.79 4.91
C LEU A 173 2.20 7.90 5.91
N ALA A 174 0.87 7.98 5.98
CA ALA A 174 0.09 7.15 6.88
C ALA A 174 0.14 5.68 6.44
N ASP A 175 0.06 5.42 5.14
CA ASP A 175 0.27 4.08 4.56
C ASP A 175 1.66 3.55 4.91
N VAL A 176 2.73 4.36 4.75
CA VAL A 176 4.10 3.95 5.08
C VAL A 176 4.26 3.64 6.57
N VAL A 177 3.73 4.49 7.46
CA VAL A 177 3.78 4.25 8.92
C VAL A 177 3.05 2.95 9.28
N LYS A 178 1.90 2.69 8.64
CA LYS A 178 1.17 1.42 8.78
C LYS A 178 2.01 0.23 8.30
N MET A 179 2.66 0.35 7.15
CA MET A 179 3.53 -0.70 6.61
C MET A 179 4.69 -1.01 7.56
N LEU A 180 5.29 0.01 8.18
CA LEU A 180 6.36 -0.15 9.17
C LEU A 180 5.88 -0.74 10.51
N ASN A 181 4.59 -1.07 10.64
CA ASN A 181 4.00 -1.62 11.87
C ASN A 181 4.22 -0.71 13.11
N ILE A 182 4.31 0.60 12.90
CA ILE A 182 4.55 1.58 13.95
C ILE A 182 3.22 1.94 14.61
N LYS A 183 3.21 1.90 15.95
CA LYS A 183 2.06 2.33 16.73
C LYS A 183 1.94 3.85 16.65
N THR A 184 0.92 4.33 15.94
CA THR A 184 0.52 5.73 16.03
C THR A 184 -0.27 5.91 17.34
N GLY A 185 -0.03 6.98 18.11
CA GLY A 185 -0.84 7.30 19.29
C GLY A 185 -2.35 7.34 18.97
N GLY A 186 -3.20 7.33 19.99
CA GLY A 186 -4.68 7.36 19.83
C GLY A 186 -5.22 8.58 19.06
N SER A 187 -4.36 9.53 18.70
CA SER A 187 -4.62 10.61 17.76
C SER A 187 -3.74 10.45 16.50
N LEU A 188 -4.35 10.57 15.32
CA LEU A 188 -3.69 10.41 14.01
C LEU A 188 -2.44 11.28 13.84
N GLN A 189 -2.46 12.48 14.42
CA GLN A 189 -1.39 13.46 14.25
C GLN A 189 -0.08 13.01 14.91
N ASP A 190 -0.12 12.32 16.05
CA ASP A 190 1.10 11.93 16.75
C ASP A 190 1.93 10.94 15.93
N GLY A 191 1.26 9.95 15.34
CA GLY A 191 1.91 8.95 14.49
C GLY A 191 2.40 9.48 13.14
N VAL A 192 1.66 10.43 12.54
CA VAL A 192 2.10 11.10 11.31
C VAL A 192 3.29 12.02 11.58
N ASN A 193 3.28 12.75 12.71
CA ASN A 193 4.39 13.62 13.11
C ASN A 193 5.65 12.82 13.47
N GLU A 194 5.50 11.65 14.11
CA GLU A 194 6.61 10.70 14.28
C GLU A 194 7.05 10.10 12.94
N GLY A 195 6.09 9.78 12.07
CA GLY A 195 6.31 9.30 10.71
C GLY A 195 7.18 10.23 9.87
N GLN A 196 6.96 11.54 9.96
CA GLN A 196 7.73 12.56 9.23
C GLN A 196 9.22 12.50 9.57
N LYS A 197 9.59 12.09 10.79
CA LYS A 197 11.00 11.95 11.18
C LYS A 197 11.72 10.88 10.38
N TYR A 198 11.00 9.86 9.88
CA TYR A 198 11.58 8.81 9.03
C TYR A 198 11.87 9.29 7.60
N LEU A 199 11.28 10.41 7.19
CA LEU A 199 11.56 11.05 5.90
C LEU A 199 12.77 11.99 5.97
N LEU A 200 13.38 12.19 7.15
CA LEU A 200 14.56 13.03 7.30
C LEU A 200 15.82 12.31 6.80
N GLU A 201 16.74 13.08 6.24
CA GLU A 201 18.08 12.60 5.89
C GLU A 201 19.03 12.67 7.09
N ILE A 202 19.84 11.63 7.25
CA ILE A 202 20.97 11.62 8.17
C ILE A 202 22.11 12.39 7.52
N LYS A 203 22.74 13.28 8.29
CA LYS A 203 23.92 14.05 7.87
C LYS A 203 25.15 13.16 7.73
#